data_AF-A0A2W7UJ18-F1
#
_entry.id   AF-A0A2W7UJ18-F1
#
_cell.length_a   1.000
_cell.length_b   1.000
_cell.length_c   1.000
_cell.angle_alpha   90.00
_cell.angle_beta   90.00
_cell.angle_gamma   90.00
#
_symmetry.space_group_name_H-M   'P 1'
#
loop_
_entity.id
_entity.type
_entity.pdbx_description
1 polymer ?
#
loop_
_entity_poly.entity_id
_entity_poly.type
_entity_poly.pdbx_seq_one_letter_code
_entity_poly.pdbx_strand_id
1 'polypeptide(L)'
;MNWNNPDADPGESEEDYEARKREESEAATGLMFMVVEGFIFVLKITAIFGMFFYVGFLLSQKFWGEETDKFKIWSFSLLFTYLIFCIIYFFKGTIIGLQAKKRKLWILPWVICVLICCIIPAFIVKSFVAGMFNLTERQGLLCIGLSWGAFILFSLYVYGIYQFKTPTVPKILYWSYALGLKVSL
;
A
#
# COMPACT_ATOMS: atom_id res chain seq x y z
N MET A 1 46.15 -29.47 11.27
CA MET A 1 44.70 -29.15 11.22
C MET A 1 44.21 -29.50 9.83
N ASN A 2 43.25 -30.41 9.74
CA ASN A 2 42.66 -30.84 8.48
C ASN A 2 41.57 -29.83 8.13
N TRP A 3 41.80 -29.02 7.11
CA TRP A 3 40.91 -27.93 6.71
C TRP A 3 39.67 -28.52 6.02
N ASN A 4 38.50 -28.30 6.60
CA ASN A 4 37.22 -28.85 6.12
C ASN A 4 36.33 -27.81 5.41
N ASN A 5 36.83 -26.59 5.19
CA ASN A 5 36.08 -25.53 4.50
C ASN A 5 36.53 -25.45 3.03
N PRO A 6 35.69 -25.86 2.07
CA PRO A 6 36.06 -25.99 0.66
C PRO A 6 36.23 -24.64 -0.07
N ASP A 7 35.92 -23.52 0.58
CA ASP A 7 35.95 -22.15 0.04
C ASP A 7 36.92 -21.22 0.77
N ALA A 8 37.83 -21.76 1.59
CA ALA A 8 38.92 -21.01 2.21
C ALA A 8 40.00 -20.67 1.17
N ASP A 9 40.55 -19.44 1.23
CA ASP A 9 41.59 -19.03 0.31
C ASP A 9 42.96 -19.64 0.67
N PRO A 10 43.88 -19.81 -0.30
CA PRO A 10 45.18 -20.40 -0.02
C PRO A 10 45.99 -19.51 0.94
N GLY A 11 46.24 -20.01 2.15
CA GLY A 11 47.03 -19.30 3.18
C GLY A 11 46.21 -18.40 4.12
N GLU A 12 44.90 -18.44 4.03
CA GLU A 12 43.99 -17.75 4.96
C GLU A 12 44.00 -18.41 6.35
N SER A 13 44.03 -17.60 7.41
CA SER A 13 43.91 -18.11 8.79
C SER A 13 42.44 -18.37 9.16
N GLU A 14 42.20 -19.18 10.20
CA GLU A 14 40.83 -19.50 10.65
C GLU A 14 40.07 -18.24 11.11
N GLU A 15 40.77 -17.32 11.78
CA GLU A 15 40.23 -16.03 12.21
C GLU A 15 39.89 -15.13 11.00
N ASP A 16 40.73 -15.11 9.98
CA ASP A 16 40.48 -14.34 8.74
C ASP A 16 39.29 -14.91 7.96
N TYR A 17 39.18 -16.24 7.88
CA TYR A 17 38.05 -16.93 7.23
C TYR A 17 36.73 -16.63 7.93
N GLU A 18 36.68 -16.71 9.26
CA GLU A 18 35.47 -16.40 10.04
C GLU A 18 35.09 -14.92 9.93
N ALA A 19 36.07 -14.02 9.96
CA ALA A 19 35.84 -12.59 9.78
C ALA A 19 35.24 -12.30 8.39
N ARG A 20 35.81 -12.85 7.32
CA ARG A 20 35.27 -12.70 5.96
C ARG A 20 33.86 -13.27 5.83
N LYS A 21 33.63 -14.50 6.32
CA LYS A 21 32.29 -15.12 6.26
C LYS A 21 31.24 -14.34 7.02
N ARG A 22 31.61 -13.74 8.15
CA ARG A 22 30.74 -12.86 8.91
C ARG A 22 30.42 -11.59 8.13
N GLU A 23 31.41 -10.93 7.53
CA GLU A 23 31.19 -9.76 6.67
C GLU A 23 30.32 -10.09 5.45
N GLU A 24 30.56 -11.21 4.77
CA GLU A 24 29.72 -11.68 3.65
C GLU A 24 28.27 -11.94 4.09
N SER A 25 28.09 -12.58 5.25
CA SER A 25 26.77 -12.86 5.81
C SER A 25 26.05 -11.58 6.23
N GLU A 26 26.74 -10.63 6.87
CA GLU A 26 26.18 -9.34 7.26
C GLU A 26 25.83 -8.50 6.03
N ALA A 27 26.67 -8.49 4.99
CA ALA A 27 26.41 -7.83 3.72
C ALA A 27 25.23 -8.46 2.96
N ALA A 28 25.17 -9.79 2.89
CA ALA A 28 24.06 -10.52 2.26
C ALA A 28 22.74 -10.31 3.00
N THR A 29 22.77 -10.30 4.34
CA THR A 29 21.61 -9.99 5.18
C THR A 29 21.15 -8.55 4.95
N GLY A 30 22.08 -7.59 4.89
CA GLY A 30 21.80 -6.19 4.58
C GLY A 30 21.18 -6.00 3.19
N LEU A 31 21.71 -6.68 2.17
CA LEU A 31 21.15 -6.66 0.81
C LEU A 31 19.74 -7.26 0.77
N MET A 32 19.54 -8.42 1.42
CA MET A 32 18.22 -9.06 1.50
C MET A 32 17.20 -8.15 2.19
N PHE A 33 17.59 -7.51 3.30
CA PHE A 33 16.75 -6.57 4.00
C PHE A 33 16.37 -5.37 3.11
N MET A 34 17.33 -4.78 2.40
CA MET A 34 17.07 -3.68 1.47
C MET A 34 16.10 -4.08 0.35
N VAL A 35 16.27 -5.27 -0.24
CA VAL A 35 15.38 -5.78 -1.30
C VAL A 35 13.97 -6.00 -0.76
N VAL A 36 13.84 -6.60 0.42
CA VAL A 36 12.54 -6.85 1.06
C VAL A 36 11.85 -5.53 1.44
N GLU A 37 12.57 -4.57 2.02
CA GLU A 37 12.01 -3.26 2.33
C GLU A 37 11.60 -2.50 1.07
N GLY A 38 12.41 -2.53 0.02
CA GLY A 38 12.08 -1.94 -1.27
C GLY A 38 10.81 -2.56 -1.88
N PHE A 39 10.69 -3.88 -1.82
CA PHE A 39 9.51 -4.59 -2.30
C PHE A 39 8.25 -4.22 -1.49
N ILE A 40 8.35 -4.19 -0.15
CA ILE A 40 7.24 -3.77 0.72
C ILE A 40 6.87 -2.31 0.44
N PHE A 41 7.84 -1.44 0.21
CA PHE A 41 7.61 -0.04 -0.12
C PHE A 41 6.83 0.11 -1.43
N VAL A 42 7.24 -0.59 -2.49
CA VAL A 42 6.51 -0.61 -3.77
C VAL A 42 5.09 -1.14 -3.57
N LEU A 43 4.91 -2.24 -2.85
CA LEU A 43 3.58 -2.77 -2.53
C LEU A 43 2.70 -1.76 -1.78
N LYS A 44 3.26 -1.01 -0.81
CA LYS A 44 2.54 0.07 -0.12
C LYS A 44 2.10 1.14 -1.10
N ILE A 45 2.99 1.63 -1.94
CA ILE A 45 2.67 2.66 -2.93
C ILE A 45 1.60 2.17 -3.90
N THR A 46 1.74 0.96 -4.45
CA THR A 46 0.75 0.40 -5.38
C THR A 46 -0.61 0.19 -4.71
N ALA A 47 -0.64 -0.32 -3.48
CA ALA A 47 -1.90 -0.55 -2.75
C ALA A 47 -2.63 0.76 -2.42
N ILE A 48 -1.90 1.82 -2.07
CA ILE A 48 -2.46 3.13 -1.73
C ILE A 48 -2.81 3.91 -3.00
N PHE A 49 -1.86 4.08 -3.92
CA PHE A 49 -2.00 4.96 -5.07
C PHE A 49 -2.61 4.29 -6.29
N GLY A 50 -2.34 3.01 -6.53
CA GLY A 50 -2.67 2.35 -7.80
C GLY A 50 -4.15 2.39 -8.14
N MET A 51 -5.01 2.08 -7.17
CA MET A 51 -6.48 2.11 -7.35
C MET A 51 -7.00 3.51 -7.64
N PHE A 52 -6.59 4.51 -6.84
CA PHE A 52 -7.06 5.89 -7.04
C PHE A 52 -6.47 6.50 -8.31
N PHE A 53 -5.26 6.09 -8.71
CA PHE A 53 -4.67 6.48 -9.96
C PHE A 53 -5.43 5.92 -11.15
N TYR A 54 -5.83 4.65 -11.09
CA TYR A 54 -6.69 4.04 -12.11
C TYR A 54 -8.05 4.74 -12.21
N VAL A 55 -8.68 5.07 -11.08
CA VAL A 55 -9.93 5.86 -11.08
C VAL A 55 -9.70 7.25 -11.67
N GLY A 56 -8.61 7.93 -11.30
CA GLY A 56 -8.23 9.22 -11.86
C GLY A 56 -8.01 9.15 -13.38
N PHE A 57 -7.43 8.05 -13.86
CA PHE A 57 -7.23 7.78 -15.28
C PHE A 57 -8.55 7.60 -16.03
N LEU A 58 -9.48 6.78 -15.51
CA LEU A 58 -10.80 6.61 -16.11
C LEU A 58 -11.60 7.93 -16.14
N LEU A 59 -11.51 8.73 -15.08
CA LEU A 59 -12.12 10.06 -15.03
C LEU A 59 -11.51 10.97 -16.10
N SER A 60 -10.18 10.95 -16.25
CA SER A 60 -9.50 11.73 -17.28
C SER A 60 -9.94 11.36 -18.69
N GLN A 61 -10.06 10.07 -18.99
CA GLN A 61 -10.52 9.60 -20.31
C GLN A 61 -11.97 10.02 -20.58
N LYS A 62 -12.86 9.89 -19.59
CA LYS A 62 -14.27 10.24 -19.73
C LYS A 62 -14.50 11.74 -19.97
N PHE A 63 -13.70 12.61 -19.34
CA PHE A 63 -13.84 14.06 -19.50
C PHE A 63 -13.26 14.60 -20.81
N TRP A 64 -12.19 14.00 -21.34
CA TRP A 64 -11.41 14.59 -22.43
C TRP A 64 -11.43 13.81 -23.75
N GLY A 65 -12.05 12.63 -23.77
CA GLY A 65 -12.15 11.76 -24.94
C GLY A 65 -10.83 11.04 -25.26
N GLU A 66 -10.91 9.89 -25.91
CA GLU A 66 -9.75 9.04 -26.21
C GLU A 66 -8.74 9.68 -27.19
N GLU A 67 -9.16 10.71 -27.93
CA GLU A 67 -8.34 11.37 -28.95
C GLU A 67 -7.43 12.48 -28.41
N THR A 68 -7.38 12.70 -27.10
CA THR A 68 -6.47 13.71 -26.54
C THR A 68 -5.03 13.23 -26.41
N ASP A 69 -4.12 14.21 -26.40
CA ASP A 69 -2.71 14.04 -26.14
C ASP A 69 -2.44 13.18 -24.88
N LYS A 70 -1.66 12.11 -25.04
CA LYS A 70 -1.36 11.14 -23.96
C LYS A 70 -0.80 11.82 -22.71
N PHE A 71 -0.01 12.88 -22.89
CA PHE A 71 0.55 13.67 -21.80
C PHE A 71 -0.53 14.40 -20.97
N LYS A 72 -1.57 14.93 -21.62
CA LYS A 72 -2.68 15.60 -20.94
C LYS A 72 -3.46 14.61 -20.08
N ILE A 73 -3.76 13.43 -20.63
CA ILE A 73 -4.46 12.36 -19.89
C ILE A 73 -3.68 11.98 -18.63
N TRP A 74 -2.37 11.78 -18.74
CA TRP A 74 -1.52 11.47 -17.58
C TRP A 74 -1.54 12.58 -16.52
N SER A 75 -1.40 13.83 -16.93
CA SER A 75 -1.43 14.99 -16.03
C SER A 75 -2.77 15.11 -15.29
N PHE A 76 -3.88 14.98 -16.02
CA PHE A 76 -5.22 15.01 -15.43
C PHE A 76 -5.49 13.81 -14.51
N SER A 77 -4.99 12.62 -14.88
CA SER A 77 -5.08 11.43 -14.02
C SER A 77 -4.44 11.69 -12.66
N LEU A 78 -3.24 12.29 -12.65
CA LEU A 78 -2.52 12.66 -11.43
C LEU A 78 -3.28 13.72 -10.63
N LEU A 79 -3.84 14.73 -11.31
CA LEU A 79 -4.68 15.76 -10.68
C LEU A 79 -5.93 15.16 -10.01
N PHE A 80 -6.69 14.31 -10.70
CA PHE A 80 -7.87 13.65 -10.13
C PHE A 80 -7.51 12.75 -8.97
N THR A 81 -6.42 11.99 -9.08
CA THR A 81 -5.88 11.17 -7.99
C THR A 81 -5.60 12.03 -6.75
N TYR A 82 -4.91 13.16 -6.95
CA TYR A 82 -4.62 14.11 -5.88
C TYR A 82 -5.90 14.66 -5.24
N LEU A 83 -6.91 15.03 -6.02
CA LEU A 83 -8.20 15.50 -5.50
C LEU A 83 -8.91 14.42 -4.67
N ILE A 84 -8.90 13.16 -5.11
CA ILE A 84 -9.46 12.05 -4.35
C ILE A 84 -8.72 11.90 -3.01
N PHE A 85 -7.39 11.97 -3.01
CA PHE A 85 -6.62 11.93 -1.77
C PHE A 85 -6.96 13.11 -0.85
N CYS A 86 -7.09 14.33 -1.37
CA CYS A 86 -7.53 15.47 -0.57
C CYS A 86 -8.85 15.18 0.15
N ILE A 87 -9.85 14.64 -0.56
CA ILE A 87 -11.15 14.28 0.04
C ILE A 87 -10.97 13.23 1.16
N ILE A 88 -10.16 12.19 0.94
CA ILE A 88 -9.90 11.15 1.94
C ILE A 88 -9.24 11.75 3.20
N TYR A 89 -8.22 12.60 3.03
CA TYR A 89 -7.51 13.21 4.16
C TYR A 89 -8.32 14.30 4.85
N PHE A 90 -9.23 14.98 4.14
CA PHE A 90 -10.23 15.86 4.73
C PHE A 90 -11.17 15.08 5.67
N PHE A 91 -11.68 13.93 5.23
CA PHE A 91 -12.47 13.06 6.11
C PHE A 91 -11.64 12.54 7.29
N LYS A 92 -10.37 12.20 7.08
CA LYS A 92 -9.46 11.84 8.18
C LYS A 92 -9.36 12.96 9.22
N GLY A 93 -9.19 14.22 8.81
CA GLY A 93 -9.21 15.37 9.71
C GLY A 93 -10.53 15.52 10.46
N THR A 94 -11.65 15.33 9.76
CA THR A 94 -12.99 15.38 10.34
C THR A 94 -13.20 14.31 11.41
N ILE A 95 -12.72 13.07 11.17
CA ILE A 95 -12.80 11.97 12.14
C ILE A 95 -12.07 12.33 13.43
N ILE A 96 -10.84 12.86 13.32
CA ILE A 96 -10.01 13.19 14.48
C ILE A 96 -10.61 14.36 15.27
N GLY A 97 -11.09 15.42 14.61
CA GLY A 97 -11.71 16.55 15.30
C GLY A 97 -13.02 16.17 16.00
N LEU A 98 -13.85 15.32 15.37
CA LEU A 98 -15.08 14.81 15.99
C LEU A 98 -14.79 13.85 17.16
N GLN A 99 -13.71 13.06 17.07
CA GLN A 99 -13.23 12.22 18.19
C GLN A 99 -12.76 13.07 19.37
N ALA A 100 -12.05 14.17 19.12
CA ALA A 100 -11.63 15.10 20.17
C ALA A 100 -12.84 15.67 20.94
N LYS A 101 -13.96 15.90 20.26
CA LYS A 101 -15.24 16.33 20.86
C LYS A 101 -16.08 15.21 21.49
N LYS A 102 -15.61 13.96 21.52
CA LYS A 102 -16.35 12.76 21.98
C LYS A 102 -17.71 12.54 21.30
N ARG A 103 -17.94 13.09 20.09
CA ARG A 103 -19.21 12.94 19.35
C ARG A 103 -19.17 11.68 18.50
N LYS A 104 -20.14 10.77 18.65
CA LYS A 104 -20.20 9.51 17.86
C LYS A 104 -20.34 9.70 16.34
N LEU A 105 -20.64 10.91 15.86
CA LEU A 105 -20.73 11.25 14.43
C LEU A 105 -19.43 10.98 13.65
N TRP A 106 -18.28 10.84 14.31
CA TRP A 106 -17.01 10.49 13.65
C TRP A 106 -17.06 9.12 12.96
N ILE A 107 -17.96 8.21 13.38
CA ILE A 107 -18.09 6.87 12.80
C ILE A 107 -18.52 6.95 11.33
N LEU A 108 -19.34 7.92 10.94
CA LEU A 108 -19.85 8.03 9.58
C LEU A 108 -18.76 8.31 8.54
N PRO A 109 -17.94 9.38 8.65
CA PRO A 109 -16.83 9.59 7.74
C PRO A 109 -15.79 8.46 7.84
N TRP A 110 -15.62 7.84 9.02
CA TRP A 110 -14.73 6.69 9.17
C TRP A 110 -15.19 5.47 8.37
N VAL A 111 -16.47 5.09 8.45
CA VAL A 111 -17.03 3.98 7.66
C VAL A 111 -16.88 4.27 6.16
N ILE A 112 -17.16 5.50 5.72
CA ILE A 112 -17.00 5.90 4.32
C ILE A 112 -15.54 5.73 3.87
N CYS A 113 -14.57 6.21 4.65
CA CYS A 113 -13.15 6.05 4.35
C CYS A 113 -12.73 4.57 4.29
N VAL A 114 -13.19 3.73 5.22
CA VAL A 114 -12.87 2.29 5.24
C VAL A 114 -13.49 1.58 4.03
N LEU A 115 -14.74 1.89 3.67
CA LEU A 115 -15.38 1.29 2.50
C LEU A 115 -14.63 1.65 1.21
N ILE A 116 -14.32 2.93 1.02
CA ILE A 116 -13.68 3.41 -0.21
C ILE A 116 -12.22 2.98 -0.29
N CYS A 117 -11.46 3.10 0.80
CA CYS A 117 -10.01 2.89 0.77
C CYS A 117 -9.58 1.46 1.07
N CYS A 118 -10.37 0.67 1.80
CA CYS A 118 -9.99 -0.69 2.18
C CYS A 118 -10.82 -1.73 1.45
N ILE A 119 -12.14 -1.60 1.47
CA ILE A 119 -13.06 -2.64 0.97
C ILE A 119 -13.08 -2.69 -0.57
N ILE A 120 -13.26 -1.54 -1.25
CA ILE A 120 -13.28 -1.51 -2.73
C ILE A 120 -11.97 -2.04 -3.33
N PRO A 121 -10.77 -1.57 -2.92
CA PRO A 121 -9.50 -2.16 -3.33
C PRO A 121 -9.37 -3.66 -3.04
N ALA A 122 -9.77 -4.11 -1.85
CA ALA A 122 -9.71 -5.52 -1.49
C ALA A 122 -10.59 -6.40 -2.40
N PHE A 123 -11.74 -5.90 -2.87
CA PHE A 123 -12.57 -6.63 -3.83
C PHE A 123 -11.89 -6.80 -5.20
N ILE A 124 -11.10 -5.83 -5.65
CA ILE A 124 -10.33 -5.95 -6.89
C ILE A 124 -9.25 -7.02 -6.72
N VAL A 125 -8.50 -6.99 -5.61
CA VAL A 125 -7.50 -8.01 -5.29
C VAL A 125 -8.12 -9.41 -5.21
N LYS A 126 -9.27 -9.54 -4.54
CA LYS A 126 -10.04 -10.80 -4.50
C LYS A 126 -10.35 -11.31 -5.91
N SER A 127 -10.82 -10.41 -6.78
CA SER A 127 -11.22 -10.76 -8.15
C SER A 127 -10.01 -11.16 -9.00
N PHE A 128 -8.88 -10.50 -8.79
CA PHE A 128 -7.60 -10.83 -9.41
C PHE A 128 -7.10 -12.22 -8.97
N VAL A 129 -7.09 -12.49 -7.66
CA VAL A 129 -6.69 -13.80 -7.11
C VAL A 129 -7.62 -14.90 -7.63
N ALA A 130 -8.93 -14.67 -7.64
CA ALA A 130 -9.89 -15.62 -8.20
C ALA A 130 -9.78 -15.78 -9.73
N GLY A 131 -9.13 -14.83 -10.43
CA GLY A 131 -8.85 -14.91 -11.86
C GLY A 131 -7.59 -15.70 -12.20
N MET A 132 -6.72 -15.97 -11.22
CA MET A 132 -5.53 -16.82 -11.39
C MET A 132 -5.87 -18.33 -11.41
N PHE A 133 -7.07 -18.70 -10.96
CA PHE A 133 -7.55 -20.09 -10.98
C PHE A 133 -8.30 -20.39 -12.28
N ASN A 134 -8.22 -21.64 -12.73
CA ASN A 134 -8.97 -22.11 -13.89
C ASN A 134 -10.49 -22.00 -13.63
N LEU A 135 -11.26 -21.76 -14.69
CA LEU A 135 -12.73 -21.58 -14.62
C LEU A 135 -13.44 -22.74 -13.93
N THR A 136 -12.94 -23.96 -14.09
CA THR A 136 -13.45 -25.19 -13.46
C THR A 136 -13.16 -25.30 -11.96
N GLU A 137 -12.08 -24.68 -11.47
CA GLU A 137 -11.66 -24.74 -10.06
C GLU A 137 -12.14 -23.54 -9.24
N ARG A 138 -12.79 -22.56 -9.89
CA ARG A 138 -13.23 -21.30 -9.27
C ARG A 138 -14.29 -21.50 -8.18
N GLN A 139 -15.01 -22.62 -8.19
CA GLN A 139 -15.96 -23.03 -7.16
C GLN A 139 -15.36 -23.95 -6.09
N GLY A 140 -14.08 -24.31 -6.22
CA GLY A 140 -13.39 -25.12 -5.24
C GLY A 140 -13.23 -24.38 -3.90
N LEU A 141 -13.34 -25.12 -2.80
CA LEU A 141 -13.16 -24.62 -1.44
C LEU A 141 -11.83 -23.87 -1.25
N LEU A 142 -10.77 -24.32 -1.92
CA LEU A 142 -9.46 -23.66 -1.93
C LEU A 142 -9.48 -22.29 -2.61
N CYS A 143 -10.10 -22.15 -3.78
CA CYS A 143 -10.22 -20.86 -4.48
C CYS A 143 -11.04 -19.86 -3.65
N ILE A 144 -12.15 -20.32 -3.07
CA ILE A 144 -12.99 -19.50 -2.19
C ILE A 144 -12.19 -19.07 -0.95
N GLY A 145 -11.52 -20.01 -0.28
CA GLY A 145 -10.70 -19.74 0.90
C GLY A 145 -9.57 -18.75 0.62
N LEU A 146 -8.79 -18.96 -0.46
CA LEU A 146 -7.67 -18.11 -0.82
C LEU A 146 -8.10 -16.71 -1.27
N SER A 147 -9.17 -16.60 -2.06
CA SER A 147 -9.67 -15.31 -2.53
C SER A 147 -10.24 -14.45 -1.39
N TRP A 148 -11.02 -15.05 -0.47
CA TRP A 148 -11.51 -14.35 0.72
C TRP A 148 -10.40 -14.08 1.73
N GLY A 149 -9.43 -14.98 1.87
CA GLY A 149 -8.22 -14.75 2.66
C GLY A 149 -7.45 -13.54 2.17
N ALA A 150 -7.21 -13.45 0.85
CA ALA A 150 -6.58 -12.30 0.22
C ALA A 150 -7.36 -11.00 0.45
N PHE A 151 -8.70 -11.04 0.36
CA PHE A 151 -9.56 -9.91 0.66
C PHE A 151 -9.35 -9.38 2.10
N ILE A 152 -9.41 -10.27 3.10
CA ILE A 152 -9.27 -9.90 4.51
C ILE A 152 -7.87 -9.35 4.79
N LEU A 153 -6.84 -10.07 4.34
CA LEU A 153 -5.44 -9.67 4.55
C LEU A 153 -5.15 -8.32 3.91
N PHE A 154 -5.59 -8.11 2.67
CA PHE A 154 -5.39 -6.84 1.97
C PHE A 154 -6.16 -5.69 2.63
N SER A 155 -7.41 -5.92 3.04
CA SER A 155 -8.20 -4.90 3.73
C SER A 155 -7.55 -4.48 5.06
N LEU A 156 -7.05 -5.45 5.84
CA LEU A 156 -6.34 -5.16 7.10
C LEU A 156 -5.02 -4.43 6.85
N TYR A 157 -4.28 -4.85 5.82
CA TYR A 157 -3.03 -4.22 5.43
C TYR A 157 -3.22 -2.74 5.06
N VAL A 158 -4.17 -2.44 4.17
CA VAL A 158 -4.45 -1.05 3.75
C VAL A 158 -4.98 -0.21 4.92
N TYR A 159 -5.86 -0.78 5.75
CA TYR A 159 -6.33 -0.10 6.96
C TYR A 159 -5.16 0.26 7.90
N GLY A 160 -4.21 -0.65 8.06
CA GLY A 160 -2.99 -0.46 8.86
C GLY A 160 -2.05 0.62 8.30
N ILE A 161 -2.07 0.86 6.98
CA ILE A 161 -1.30 1.94 6.38
C ILE A 161 -1.98 3.30 6.59
N TYR A 162 -3.29 3.39 6.33
CA TYR A 162 -4.01 4.66 6.42
C TYR A 162 -4.16 5.16 7.86
N GLN A 163 -4.25 4.24 8.83
CA GLN A 163 -4.41 4.52 10.26
C GLN A 163 -5.40 5.68 10.50
N PHE A 164 -6.66 5.54 10.07
CA PHE A 164 -7.63 6.64 10.06
C PHE A 164 -7.88 7.32 11.42
N LYS A 165 -7.46 6.70 12.51
CA LYS A 165 -7.58 7.21 13.88
C LYS A 165 -6.33 7.95 14.38
N THR A 166 -5.21 7.90 13.68
CA THR A 166 -3.97 8.58 14.08
C THR A 166 -3.73 9.83 13.23
N PRO A 167 -3.14 10.91 13.78
CA PRO A 167 -2.93 12.18 13.08
C PRO A 167 -1.75 12.14 12.08
N THR A 168 -1.44 10.99 11.50
CA THR A 168 -0.35 10.80 10.53
C THR A 168 -0.80 11.23 9.13
N VAL A 169 -0.19 12.29 8.58
CA VAL A 169 -0.58 12.86 7.28
C VAL A 169 0.65 13.29 6.48
N PRO A 170 0.73 12.98 5.16
CA PRO A 170 1.77 13.50 4.28
C PRO A 170 1.69 15.03 4.16
N LYS A 171 2.85 15.72 4.14
CA LYS A 171 2.92 17.20 4.07
C LYS A 171 2.10 17.80 2.94
N ILE A 172 2.09 17.17 1.76
CA ILE A 172 1.38 17.63 0.56
C ILE A 172 -0.15 17.68 0.79
N LEU A 173 -0.69 16.81 1.65
CA LEU A 173 -2.13 16.68 1.92
C LEU A 173 -2.54 17.32 3.26
N TYR A 174 -1.58 17.90 3.98
CA TYR A 174 -1.80 18.47 5.31
C TYR A 174 -2.83 19.59 5.31
N TRP A 175 -2.85 20.45 4.29
CA TRP A 175 -3.80 21.56 4.20
C TRP A 175 -5.26 21.06 4.19
N SER A 176 -5.53 19.98 3.45
CA SER A 176 -6.87 19.40 3.34
C SER A 176 -7.29 18.73 4.64
N TYR A 177 -6.36 18.01 5.28
CA TYR A 177 -6.53 17.47 6.62
C TYR A 177 -6.83 18.56 7.66
N ALA A 178 -6.06 19.64 7.69
CA ALA A 178 -6.23 20.74 8.63
C ALA A 178 -7.58 21.43 8.43
N LEU A 179 -8.06 21.54 7.19
CA LEU A 179 -9.39 22.07 6.88
C LEU A 179 -10.49 21.18 7.44
N GLY A 180 -10.39 19.85 7.30
CA GLY A 180 -11.32 18.89 7.90
C GLY A 180 -11.29 18.91 9.43
N LEU A 181 -10.11 19.06 10.02
CA LEU A 181 -9.94 19.20 11.46
C LEU A 181 -10.59 20.50 11.97
N LYS A 182 -10.40 21.62 11.27
CA LYS A 182 -10.98 22.93 11.64
C LYS A 182 -12.51 22.94 11.58
N VAL A 183 -13.10 22.26 10.60
CA VAL A 183 -14.57 22.14 10.46
C VAL A 183 -15.19 21.30 11.57
N SER A 184 -14.43 20.37 12.16
CA SER A 184 -14.91 19.42 13.16
C SER A 184 -14.58 19.81 14.61
N LEU A 185 -13.49 20.56 14.83
CA LEU A 185 -13.17 21.26 16.07
C LEU A 185 -14.17 22.36 16.43
#